data_AF-A0A946ZAM6-F1
#
_entry.id   AF-A0A946ZAM6-F1
#
_cell.length_a   1.000
_cell.length_b   1.000
_cell.length_c   1.000
_cell.angle_alpha   90.00
_cell.angle_beta   90.00
_cell.angle_gamma   90.00
#
_symmetry.space_group_name_H-M   'P 1'
#
loop_
_entity.id
_entity.type
_entity.pdbx_description
1 polymer ?
#
loop_
_entity_poly.entity_id
_entity_poly.type
_entity_poly.pdbx_seq_one_letter_code
_entity_poly.pdbx_strand_id
1 'polypeptide(L)' 'MASLTLDFLEEGKTYTATVNKDEADAHWDENPQAYEIEEMELTSTSDLKVKLAPGGGFAISLMAVK' A
#
# COMPACT_ATOMS: atom_id res chain seq x y z
N MET A 1 3.92 -9.21 -7.61
CA MET A 1 4.25 -8.08 -6.72
C MET A 1 4.21 -6.83 -7.58
N ALA A 2 3.43 -5.83 -7.16
CA ALA A 2 3.41 -4.52 -7.79
C ALA A 2 4.49 -3.65 -7.12
N SER A 3 5.29 -2.97 -7.93
CA SER A 3 6.26 -1.96 -7.48
C SER A 3 5.77 -0.60 -7.91
N LEU A 4 5.60 0.32 -6.97
CA LEU A 4 5.13 1.68 -7.22
C LEU A 4 6.25 2.67 -6.95
N THR A 5 6.54 3.51 -7.95
CA THR A 5 7.33 4.72 -7.80
C THR A 5 6.42 5.84 -7.32
N LEU A 6 6.87 6.60 -6.32
CA LEU A 6 6.10 7.67 -5.69
C LEU A 6 6.54 9.06 -6.14
N ASP A 7 7.06 9.17 -7.36
CA ASP A 7 7.61 10.40 -7.95
C ASP A 7 6.57 11.51 -8.18
N PHE A 8 5.28 11.18 -8.11
CA PHE A 8 4.18 12.13 -8.12
C PHE A 8 4.00 12.87 -6.78
N LEU A 9 4.66 12.42 -5.70
CA LEU A 9 4.67 13.12 -4.41
C LEU A 9 5.58 14.34 -4.45
N GLU A 10 5.27 15.34 -3.63
CA GLU A 10 6.05 16.56 -3.57
C GLU A 10 7.44 16.30 -2.96
N GLU A 11 8.47 16.82 -3.62
CA GLU A 11 9.86 16.68 -3.17
C GLU A 11 10.06 17.33 -1.79
N GLY A 12 10.76 16.63 -0.90
CA GLY A 12 11.03 17.10 0.46
C GLY A 12 9.86 16.97 1.44
N LYS A 13 8.69 16.48 1.01
CA LYS A 13 7.57 16.17 1.91
C LYS A 13 7.57 14.70 2.35
N THR A 14 7.15 14.51 3.60
CA THR A 14 6.89 13.18 4.17
C THR A 14 5.39 12.96 4.21
N TYR A 15 4.97 11.75 3.84
CA TYR A 15 3.58 11.34 3.83
C TYR A 15 3.42 10.11 4.73
N THR A 16 2.39 10.12 5.58
CA THR A 16 1.89 8.90 6.21
C THR A 16 1.07 8.14 5.17
N ALA A 17 1.55 6.95 4.83
CA ALA A 17 0.92 6.04 3.91
C ALA A 17 0.21 4.93 4.66
N THR A 18 -1.10 4.80 4.46
CA THR A 18 -1.90 3.69 4.99
C THR A 18 -2.24 2.75 3.84
N VAL A 19 -1.62 1.58 3.81
CA VAL A 19 -1.78 0.55 2.79
C VAL A 19 -2.78 -0.50 3.28
N ASN A 20 -3.92 -0.59 2.61
CA ASN A 20 -4.89 -1.66 2.79
C ASN A 20 -4.65 -2.69 1.69
N LYS A 21 -4.18 -3.88 2.05
CA LYS A 21 -3.84 -4.95 1.09
C LYS A 21 -4.42 -6.27 1.56
N ASP A 22 -4.62 -7.19 0.62
CA ASP A 22 -4.99 -8.56 0.95
C ASP A 22 -3.87 -9.24 1.78
N GLU A 23 -4.23 -10.00 2.81
CA GLU A 23 -3.27 -10.84 3.53
C GLU A 23 -2.68 -11.92 2.60
N ALA A 24 -1.55 -12.51 3.00
CA ALA A 24 -0.81 -13.43 2.15
C ALA A 24 -1.59 -14.70 1.76
N ASP A 25 -2.60 -15.06 2.56
CA ASP A 25 -3.51 -16.20 2.44
C ASP A 25 -4.96 -15.79 2.08
N ALA A 26 -5.18 -14.51 1.76
CA ALA A 26 -6.48 -14.03 1.33
C ALA A 26 -6.90 -14.74 0.03
N HIS A 27 -8.11 -15.30 0.05
CA HIS A 27 -8.71 -15.99 -1.09
C HIS A 27 -10.21 -15.67 -1.14
N TRP A 28 -10.70 -15.26 -2.31
CA TRP A 28 -12.08 -14.80 -2.48
C TRP A 28 -13.15 -15.83 -2.07
N ASP A 29 -12.81 -17.13 -2.12
CA ASP A 29 -13.72 -18.23 -1.80
C ASP A 29 -13.51 -18.79 -0.38
N GLU A 30 -12.27 -18.78 0.13
CA GLU A 30 -11.90 -19.46 1.38
C GLU A 30 -11.67 -18.49 2.54
N ASN A 31 -11.16 -17.29 2.28
CA ASN A 31 -10.87 -16.27 3.29
C ASN A 31 -11.02 -14.83 2.73
N PRO A 32 -12.25 -14.41 2.36
CA PRO A 32 -12.47 -13.15 1.65
C PRO A 32 -12.32 -11.89 2.52
N GLN A 33 -12.19 -12.02 3.85
CA GLN A 33 -12.10 -10.89 4.79
C GLN A 33 -10.67 -10.65 5.31
N ALA A 34 -9.68 -11.41 4.83
CA ALA A 34 -8.30 -11.26 5.27
C ALA A 34 -7.63 -10.09 4.57
N TYR A 35 -7.54 -8.96 5.27
CA TYR A 35 -6.83 -7.78 4.83
C TYR A 35 -5.92 -7.26 5.93
N GLU A 36 -4.77 -6.76 5.51
CA GLU A 36 -3.78 -6.13 6.38
C GLU A 36 -3.80 -4.62 6.14
N ILE A 37 -3.77 -3.85 7.24
CA ILE A 37 -3.56 -2.41 7.21
C ILE A 37 -2.16 -2.14 7.73
N GLU A 38 -1.30 -1.65 6.85
CA GLU A 38 0.05 -1.19 7.21
C GLU A 38 0.10 0.33 7.15
N GLU A 39 0.70 0.94 8.18
CA GLU A 39 1.00 2.37 8.18
C GLU A 39 2.52 2.56 8.12
N MET A 40 2.99 3.42 7.22
CA MET A 40 4.40 3.71 7.05
C MET A 40 4.63 5.13 6.55
N GLU A 41 5.79 5.70 6.82
CA GLU A 41 6.19 6.99 6.25
C GLU A 41 6.86 6.79 4.90
N LEU A 42 6.44 7.59 3.92
CA LEU A 42 6.96 7.56 2.55
C LEU A 42 7.30 8.98 2.08
N THR A 43 8.27 9.05 1.18
CA THR A 43 8.68 10.25 0.45
C THR A 43 8.60 9.98 -1.05
N SER A 44 8.81 11.02 -1.88
CA SER A 44 8.83 10.85 -3.35
C SER A 44 9.94 9.91 -3.86
N THR A 45 10.96 9.65 -3.04
CA THR A 45 12.08 8.74 -3.35
C THR A 45 11.87 7.34 -2.78
N SER A 46 10.74 7.07 -2.13
CA SER A 46 10.46 5.77 -1.52
C SER A 46 9.90 4.79 -2.56
N ASP A 47 10.37 3.54 -2.49
CA ASP A 47 9.86 2.43 -3.31
C ASP A 47 8.85 1.61 -2.51
N LEU A 48 7.59 1.57 -2.94
CA LEU A 48 6.57 0.76 -2.31
C LEU A 48 6.33 -0.54 -3.09
N LYS A 49 6.44 -1.68 -2.41
CA LYS A 49 6.18 -3.00 -2.98
C LYS A 49 4.98 -3.64 -2.32
N VAL A 50 3.92 -3.89 -3.09
CA VAL A 50 2.69 -4.52 -2.60
C VAL A 50 2.51 -5.89 -3.23
N LYS A 51 2.25 -6.90 -2.40
CA LYS A 51 1.85 -8.22 -2.87
C LYS A 51 0.35 -8.18 -3.16
N LEU A 52 -0.04 -8.56 -4.37
CA LEU A 52 -1.43 -8.68 -4.81
C LEU A 52 -1.81 -10.15 -4.76
N ALA A 53 -2.93 -10.47 -4.10
CA ALA A 53 -3.54 -11.79 -4.20
C ALA A 53 -4.24 -11.94 -5.56
N PRO A 54 -4.38 -13.18 -6.10
CA PRO A 54 -5.11 -13.41 -7.36
C PRO A 54 -6.57 -12.93 -7.26
N GLY A 55 -6.95 -11.97 -8.12
CA GLY A 55 -8.31 -11.40 -8.13
C GLY A 55 -8.58 -10.34 -7.06
N GLY A 56 -7.58 -9.99 -6.25
CA GLY A 56 -7.67 -8.99 -5.20
C GLY A 56 -7.15 -7.61 -5.62
N GLY A 57 -6.68 -6.83 -4.64
CA GLY A 57 -6.27 -5.45 -4.85
C GLY A 57 -5.54 -4.85 -3.66
N PHE A 58 -5.19 -3.57 -3.78
CA PHE A 58 -4.76 -2.77 -2.64
C PHE A 58 -5.25 -1.33 -2.80
N ALA A 59 -5.35 -0.62 -1.68
CA ALA A 59 -5.62 0.80 -1.63
C ALA A 59 -4.60 1.51 -0.73
N ILE A 60 -4.13 2.68 -1.14
CA ILE A 60 -3.17 3.47 -0.37
C ILE A 60 -3.77 4.85 -0.11
N SER A 61 -3.83 5.23 1.16
CA SER A 61 -4.10 6.61 1.57
C SER A 61 -2.77 7.31 1.83
N LEU A 62 -2.57 8.50 1.26
CA LEU A 62 -1.34 9.29 1.41
C LEU A 62 -1.69 10.64 2.05
N MET A 63 -1.28 10.82 3.30
CA MET A 63 -1.56 12.03 4.07
C MET A 63 -0.25 12.76 4.36
N ALA A 64 -0.11 14.00 3.89
CA ALA A 64 1.08 14.80 4.15
C ALA A 64 1.23 15.05 5.67
N VAL A 65 2.40 14.73 6.21
CA VAL A 65 2.75 15.07 7.60
C VAL A 65 2.94 16.59 7.68
N LYS A 66 2.37 17.19 8.73
CA LYS A 66 2.31 18.64 8.91
C LYS A 66 3.64 19.24 9.35
#